data_AF-A0A9J6GK39-F1
#
_entry.id   AF-A0A9J6GK39-F1
#
_cell.length_a   1.000
_cell.length_b   1.000
_cell.length_c   1.000
_cell.angle_alpha   90.00
_cell.angle_beta   90.00
_cell.angle_gamma   90.00
#
_symmetry.space_group_name_H-M   'P 1'
#
loop_
_entity.id
_entity.type
_entity.pdbx_description
1 polymer ?
#
loop_
_entity_poly.entity_id
_entity_poly.type
_entity_poly.pdbx_seq_one_letter_code
_entity_poly.pdbx_strand_id
1 'polypeptide(L)'
;MTRQLHLHGFPSLQCPNLAEATDENDILGWFHVFFDWDIIDLTVTETNQFSVAYSAARGSTGKPVDRDEIMVFLALIILQGIVGKPHVEMYWSTKKILETPVFSKAMSRNRFNALVRCLHFTNFKTTDEDPHPHPRLWKLWPVITRLNEAFLDAYVPKQDVSVDESLLLFMGRLARKESRFCVGISIGTNEIVPDDVMATMSGSMTRCHKSLPD
;
A
#
# COMPACT_ATOMS: atom_id res chain seq x y z
N MET A 1 -4.95 -6.58 -32.93
CA MET A 1 -3.64 -5.89 -33.00
C MET A 1 -3.39 -5.28 -31.64
N THR A 2 -2.74 -6.04 -30.75
CA THR A 2 -2.42 -5.61 -29.40
C THR A 2 -1.22 -4.69 -29.49
N ARG A 3 -1.38 -3.40 -29.21
CA ARG A 3 -0.25 -2.46 -29.14
C ARG A 3 0.52 -2.75 -27.85
N GLN A 4 1.75 -3.19 -28.01
CA GLN A 4 2.72 -3.30 -26.92
C GLN A 4 3.13 -1.86 -26.55
N LEU A 5 2.79 -1.40 -25.33
CA LEU A 5 3.38 -0.18 -24.80
C LEU A 5 4.85 -0.46 -24.49
N HIS A 6 5.72 0.42 -24.97
CA HIS A 6 7.16 0.22 -24.90
C HIS A 6 7.73 1.27 -23.94
N LEU A 7 7.42 1.11 -22.65
CA LEU A 7 8.02 1.91 -21.58
C LEU A 7 9.54 1.77 -21.67
N HIS A 8 10.23 2.87 -22.00
CA HIS A 8 11.69 2.92 -22.10
C HIS A 8 12.30 2.54 -20.73
N GLY A 9 12.71 1.28 -20.59
CA GLY A 9 13.26 0.71 -19.34
C GLY A 9 12.63 -0.60 -18.88
N PHE A 10 11.45 -1.00 -19.39
CA PHE A 10 10.77 -2.24 -18.96
C PHE A 10 10.10 -2.97 -20.15
N PRO A 11 10.87 -3.70 -20.99
CA PRO A 11 10.34 -4.33 -22.21
C PRO A 11 9.39 -5.52 -21.98
N SER A 12 9.23 -5.99 -20.74
CA SER A 12 8.49 -7.21 -20.35
C SER A 12 7.09 -6.97 -19.76
N LEU A 13 6.64 -5.71 -19.67
CA LEU A 13 5.23 -5.42 -19.32
C LEU A 13 4.34 -5.83 -20.49
N GLN A 14 3.59 -6.93 -20.31
CA GLN A 14 2.48 -7.31 -21.17
C GLN A 14 1.26 -7.34 -20.27
N CYS A 15 0.53 -6.23 -20.19
CA CYS A 15 -0.78 -6.17 -19.51
C CYS A 15 -1.89 -6.54 -20.50
N PRO A 16 -2.61 -7.66 -20.34
CA PRO A 16 -3.82 -7.95 -21.11
C PRO A 16 -4.99 -7.01 -20.74
N ASN A 17 -5.05 -6.54 -19.50
CA ASN A 17 -6.10 -5.65 -18.99
C ASN A 17 -5.86 -4.16 -19.28
N LEU A 18 -4.92 -3.84 -20.19
CA LEU A 18 -4.55 -2.50 -20.60
C LEU A 18 -5.58 -1.81 -21.53
N ALA A 19 -6.86 -2.20 -21.46
CA ALA A 19 -7.88 -1.59 -22.30
C ALA A 19 -8.13 -0.11 -21.96
N GLU A 20 -7.82 0.31 -20.73
CA GLU A 20 -8.01 1.69 -20.26
C GLU A 20 -6.70 2.51 -20.23
N ALA A 21 -5.54 1.92 -19.90
CA ALA A 21 -4.24 2.60 -19.87
C ALA A 21 -3.63 2.69 -21.28
N THR A 22 -4.22 3.49 -22.15
CA THR A 22 -3.80 3.61 -23.56
C THR A 22 -2.66 4.62 -23.81
N ASP A 23 -2.31 5.43 -22.80
CA ASP A 23 -1.27 6.47 -22.85
C ASP A 23 -0.23 6.25 -21.74
N GLU A 24 1.06 6.29 -22.08
CA GLU A 24 2.18 6.18 -21.13
C GLU A 24 2.17 7.34 -20.10
N ASN A 25 1.53 8.46 -20.43
CA ASN A 25 1.41 9.62 -19.54
C ASN A 25 0.21 9.52 -18.58
N ASP A 26 -0.66 8.51 -18.73
CA ASP A 26 -1.79 8.31 -17.84
C ASP A 26 -1.37 7.58 -16.56
N ILE A 27 -0.68 8.31 -15.69
CA ILE A 27 -0.18 7.81 -14.40
C ILE A 27 -1.31 7.24 -13.54
N LEU A 28 -2.50 7.85 -13.61
CA LEU A 28 -3.65 7.40 -12.84
C LEU A 28 -4.23 6.10 -13.41
N GLY A 29 -4.28 5.97 -14.74
CA GLY A 29 -4.60 4.70 -15.41
C GLY A 29 -3.68 3.57 -14.99
N TRP A 30 -2.37 3.80 -14.93
CA TRP A 30 -1.40 2.82 -14.42
C TRP A 30 -1.62 2.45 -12.96
N PHE A 31 -1.98 3.41 -12.10
CA PHE A 31 -2.32 3.12 -10.71
C PHE A 31 -3.54 2.20 -10.62
N HIS A 32 -4.56 2.43 -11.45
CA HIS A 32 -5.79 1.66 -11.48
C HIS A 32 -5.65 0.23 -12.02
N VAL A 33 -4.53 -0.10 -12.69
CA VAL A 33 -4.20 -1.49 -13.03
C VAL A 33 -4.03 -2.36 -11.78
N PHE A 34 -3.49 -1.79 -10.69
CA PHE A 34 -3.26 -2.50 -9.44
C PHE A 34 -4.32 -2.19 -8.38
N PHE A 35 -4.75 -0.94 -8.30
CA PHE A 35 -5.82 -0.48 -7.40
C PHE A 35 -7.07 -0.15 -8.20
N ASP A 36 -7.75 -1.21 -8.64
CA ASP A 36 -9.00 -1.11 -9.38
C ASP A 36 -10.15 -0.54 -8.52
N TRP A 37 -11.25 -0.16 -9.19
CA TRP A 37 -12.42 0.35 -8.49
C TRP A 37 -13.08 -0.69 -7.58
N ASP A 38 -12.91 -1.98 -7.85
CA ASP A 38 -13.41 -3.07 -6.99
C ASP A 38 -12.74 -3.06 -5.61
N ILE A 39 -11.40 -2.94 -5.55
CA ILE A 39 -10.63 -2.83 -4.30
C ILE A 39 -11.03 -1.56 -3.56
N ILE A 40 -11.19 -0.44 -4.27
CA ILE A 40 -11.58 0.84 -3.67
C ILE A 40 -12.99 0.74 -3.09
N ASP A 41 -13.94 0.17 -3.83
CA ASP A 41 -15.33 -0.03 -3.38
C ASP A 41 -15.45 -0.98 -2.20
N LEU A 42 -14.69 -2.07 -2.23
CA LEU A 42 -14.58 -2.99 -1.10
C LEU A 42 -14.08 -2.23 0.14
N THR A 43 -13.01 -1.46 -0.02
CA THR A 43 -12.42 -0.67 1.07
C THR A 43 -13.42 0.34 1.63
N VAL A 44 -14.16 1.06 0.76
CA VAL A 44 -15.19 2.02 1.17
C VAL A 44 -16.30 1.33 1.95
N THR A 45 -16.85 0.25 1.40
CA THR A 45 -17.95 -0.52 2.00
C THR A 45 -17.56 -1.02 3.38
N GLU A 46 -16.42 -1.70 3.49
CA GLU A 46 -16.01 -2.32 4.75
C GLU A 46 -15.56 -1.31 5.80
N THR A 47 -14.86 -0.25 5.38
CA THR A 47 -14.47 0.87 6.26
C THR A 47 -15.71 1.58 6.83
N ASN A 48 -16.74 1.81 6.01
CA ASN A 48 -17.99 2.44 6.46
C ASN A 48 -18.74 1.56 7.46
N GLN A 49 -18.88 0.27 7.18
CA GLN A 49 -19.51 -0.67 8.09
C GLN A 49 -18.78 -0.75 9.44
N PHE A 50 -17.46 -0.89 9.40
CA PHE A 50 -16.64 -0.91 10.60
C PHE A 50 -16.68 0.42 11.37
N SER A 51 -16.68 1.56 10.66
CA SER A 51 -16.74 2.88 11.29
C SER A 51 -18.01 3.09 12.10
N VAL A 52 -19.15 2.53 11.68
CA VAL A 52 -20.40 2.62 12.46
C VAL A 52 -20.26 1.88 13.79
N ALA A 53 -19.76 0.64 13.76
CA ALA A 53 -19.55 -0.16 14.96
C ALA A 53 -18.50 0.47 15.89
N TYR A 54 -17.38 0.92 15.33
CA TYR A 54 -16.29 1.55 16.07
C TYR A 54 -16.72 2.84 16.78
N SER A 55 -17.50 3.68 16.10
CA SER A 55 -18.00 4.95 16.66
C SER A 55 -19.10 4.72 17.70
N ALA A 56 -20.01 3.76 17.47
CA ALA A 56 -21.06 3.40 18.41
C ALA A 56 -20.47 2.92 19.76
N ALA A 57 -19.42 2.09 19.72
CA ALA A 57 -18.71 1.65 20.92
C ALA A 57 -18.07 2.80 21.73
N ARG A 58 -17.94 3.99 21.13
CA ARG A 58 -17.37 5.21 21.74
C ARG A 58 -18.42 6.30 22.00
N GLY A 59 -19.70 6.02 21.82
CA GLY A 59 -20.77 7.01 21.98
C GLY A 59 -20.70 8.15 20.96
N SER A 60 -20.17 7.87 19.76
CA SER A 60 -20.00 8.85 18.68
C SER A 60 -20.65 8.36 17.39
N THR A 61 -20.85 9.25 16.43
CA THR A 61 -21.36 8.90 15.09
C THR A 61 -20.19 8.76 14.11
N GLY A 62 -20.18 7.66 13.35
CA GLY A 62 -19.22 7.46 12.26
C GLY A 62 -19.52 8.44 11.12
N LYS A 63 -18.49 9.09 10.60
CA LYS A 63 -18.63 9.89 9.37
C LYS A 63 -18.33 9.00 8.17
N PRO A 64 -19.29 8.80 7.24
CA PRO A 64 -19.11 7.95 6.08
C PRO A 64 -17.97 8.46 5.18
N VAL A 65 -17.36 7.55 4.46
CA VAL A 65 -16.25 7.72 3.54
C VAL A 65 -16.74 7.40 2.13
N ASP A 66 -16.25 8.10 1.12
CA ASP A 66 -16.52 7.84 -0.29
C ASP A 66 -15.24 7.41 -1.03
N ARG A 67 -15.39 7.09 -2.33
CA ARG A 67 -14.28 6.64 -3.18
C ARG A 67 -13.19 7.71 -3.29
N ASP A 68 -13.59 8.95 -3.52
CA ASP A 68 -12.68 10.08 -3.70
C ASP A 68 -11.84 10.31 -2.44
N GLU A 69 -12.44 10.18 -1.26
CA GLU A 69 -11.76 10.33 0.01
C GLU A 69 -10.77 9.19 0.28
N ILE A 70 -11.09 7.95 -0.10
CA ILE A 70 -10.13 6.83 -0.07
C ILE A 70 -8.98 7.08 -1.06
N MET A 71 -9.27 7.57 -2.26
CA MET A 71 -8.22 7.89 -3.24
C MET A 71 -7.29 8.99 -2.74
N VAL A 72 -7.82 10.07 -2.15
CA VAL A 72 -7.02 11.12 -1.51
C VAL A 72 -6.21 10.56 -0.34
N PHE A 73 -6.80 9.66 0.46
CA PHE A 73 -6.10 9.01 1.56
C PHE A 73 -4.90 8.17 1.07
N LEU A 74 -5.09 7.36 0.02
CA LEU A 74 -4.02 6.57 -0.59
C LEU A 74 -2.94 7.47 -1.20
N ALA A 75 -3.34 8.53 -1.90
CA ALA A 75 -2.41 9.52 -2.45
C ALA A 75 -1.55 10.17 -1.35
N LEU A 76 -2.14 10.47 -0.19
CA LEU A 76 -1.40 10.99 0.96
C LEU A 76 -0.43 9.96 1.55
N ILE A 77 -0.78 8.66 1.59
CA ILE A 77 0.15 7.60 2.02
C ILE A 77 1.36 7.51 1.09
N ILE A 78 1.13 7.52 -0.23
CA ILE A 78 2.19 7.52 -1.23
C ILE A 78 3.09 8.75 -1.04
N LEU A 79 2.49 9.93 -0.86
CA LEU A 79 3.22 11.17 -0.63
C LEU A 79 4.03 11.15 0.68
N GLN A 80 3.56 10.48 1.73
CA GLN A 80 4.35 10.28 2.96
C GLN A 80 5.59 9.44 2.70
N GLY A 81 5.50 8.42 1.84
CA GLY A 81 6.64 7.62 1.41
C GLY A 81 7.71 8.44 0.67
N ILE A 82 7.29 9.45 -0.10
CA ILE A 82 8.19 10.34 -0.85
C ILE A 82 8.80 11.42 0.05
N VAL A 83 7.98 12.10 0.85
CA VAL A 83 8.42 13.26 1.65
C VAL A 83 9.23 12.83 2.88
N GLY A 84 8.89 11.71 3.52
CA GLY A 84 9.62 11.14 4.64
C GLY A 84 9.79 12.09 5.85
N LYS A 85 8.82 12.08 6.78
CA LYS A 85 8.94 12.77 8.09
C LYS A 85 9.05 11.75 9.23
N PRO A 86 9.78 12.08 10.31
CA PRO A 86 10.03 11.13 11.41
C PRO A 86 8.76 10.79 12.20
N HIS A 87 7.77 11.68 12.22
CA HIS A 87 6.50 11.45 12.89
C HIS A 87 5.32 11.84 12.00
N VAL A 88 4.27 11.02 12.01
CA VAL A 88 3.06 11.24 11.19
C VAL A 88 2.42 12.60 11.48
N GLU A 89 2.47 13.07 12.73
CA GLU A 89 1.90 14.36 13.12
C GLU A 89 2.60 15.55 12.45
N MET A 90 3.87 15.40 12.06
CA MET A 90 4.63 16.47 11.44
C MET A 90 4.17 16.78 10.01
N TYR A 91 3.47 15.86 9.34
CA TYR A 91 2.89 16.13 8.02
C TYR A 91 1.82 17.22 8.07
N TRP A 92 1.17 17.40 9.22
CA TRP A 92 0.17 18.46 9.44
C TRP A 92 0.70 19.59 10.34
N SER A 93 2.02 19.77 10.43
CA SER A 93 2.61 20.86 11.21
C SER A 93 2.44 22.21 10.50
N THR A 94 2.07 23.25 11.24
CA THR A 94 2.04 24.65 10.78
C THR A 94 3.36 25.39 11.03
N LYS A 95 4.35 24.72 11.62
CA LYS A 95 5.68 25.30 11.85
C LYS A 95 6.37 25.47 10.50
N LYS A 96 6.77 26.69 10.13
CA LYS A 96 7.39 27.01 8.83
C LYS A 96 8.51 26.06 8.38
N ILE A 97 9.31 25.55 9.33
CA ILE A 97 10.43 24.62 9.05
C ILE A 97 9.93 23.22 8.61
N LEU A 98 8.76 22.80 9.10
CA LEU A 98 8.21 21.46 8.90
C LEU A 98 6.97 21.45 8.00
N GLU A 99 6.46 22.63 7.65
CA GLU A 99 5.20 22.81 6.95
C GLU A 99 5.24 22.09 5.59
N THR A 100 4.17 21.36 5.29
CA THR A 100 3.98 20.74 3.99
C THR A 100 2.52 20.93 3.60
N PRO A 101 2.18 22.09 2.99
CA PRO A 101 0.81 22.58 2.88
C PRO A 101 -0.15 21.61 2.18
N VAL A 102 0.37 20.76 1.29
CA VAL A 102 -0.40 19.77 0.53
C VAL A 102 -1.20 18.85 1.46
N PHE A 103 -0.61 18.38 2.57
CA PHE A 103 -1.29 17.47 3.51
C PHE A 103 -2.53 18.12 4.13
N SER A 104 -2.37 19.32 4.69
CA SER A 104 -3.47 20.05 5.33
C SER A 104 -4.54 20.52 4.34
N LYS A 105 -4.15 20.78 3.07
CA LYS A 105 -5.09 21.18 2.01
C LYS A 105 -5.91 20.00 1.50
N ALA A 106 -5.30 18.82 1.40
CA ALA A 106 -5.96 17.62 0.89
C ALA A 106 -6.91 17.00 1.92
N MET A 107 -6.48 16.85 3.17
CA MET A 107 -7.29 16.22 4.22
C MET A 107 -6.89 16.73 5.61
N SER A 108 -7.85 16.93 6.51
CA SER A 108 -7.51 17.29 7.89
C SER A 108 -6.81 16.14 8.63
N ARG A 109 -5.88 16.46 9.53
CA ARG A 109 -5.17 15.47 10.38
C ARG A 109 -6.14 14.54 11.11
N ASN A 110 -7.22 15.10 11.66
CA ASN A 110 -8.19 14.33 12.44
C ASN A 110 -8.96 13.36 11.55
N ARG A 111 -9.28 13.75 10.31
CA ARG A 111 -9.93 12.86 9.35
C ARG A 111 -9.00 11.75 8.88
N PHE A 112 -7.74 12.07 8.56
CA PHE A 112 -6.73 11.07 8.23
C PHE A 112 -6.57 10.04 9.37
N ASN A 113 -6.42 10.50 10.61
CA ASN A 113 -6.32 9.60 11.77
C ASN A 113 -7.60 8.78 12.03
N ALA A 114 -8.77 9.31 11.69
CA ALA A 114 -10.01 8.56 11.77
C ALA A 114 -10.04 7.43 10.73
N LEU A 115 -9.63 7.71 9.49
CA LEU A 115 -9.51 6.70 8.43
C LEU A 115 -8.49 5.62 8.79
N VAL A 116 -7.29 5.98 9.27
CA VAL A 116 -6.27 5.00 9.72
C VAL A 116 -6.82 4.03 10.76
N ARG A 117 -7.71 4.49 11.65
CA ARG A 117 -8.30 3.65 12.71
C ARG A 117 -9.45 2.77 12.23
N CYS A 118 -10.17 3.20 11.20
CA CYS A 118 -11.36 2.52 10.71
C CYS A 118 -11.13 1.73 9.42
N LEU A 119 -9.95 1.85 8.80
CA LEU A 119 -9.62 1.20 7.52
C LEU A 119 -9.82 -0.32 7.63
N HIS A 120 -10.68 -0.84 6.76
CA HIS A 120 -11.06 -2.25 6.76
C HIS A 120 -11.27 -2.76 5.35
N PHE A 121 -10.98 -4.06 5.13
CA PHE A 121 -11.00 -4.69 3.81
C PHE A 121 -11.79 -6.00 3.76
N THR A 122 -12.38 -6.41 4.88
CA THR A 122 -13.15 -7.64 5.04
C THR A 122 -14.39 -7.34 5.84
N ASN A 123 -15.40 -8.19 5.74
CA ASN A 123 -16.58 -8.07 6.59
C ASN A 123 -16.18 -8.11 8.08
N PHE A 124 -16.51 -7.04 8.82
CA PHE A 124 -16.15 -6.92 10.24
C PHE A 124 -16.85 -7.93 11.14
N LYS A 125 -17.92 -8.58 10.65
CA LYS A 125 -18.66 -9.62 11.35
C LYS A 125 -18.04 -11.01 11.19
N THR A 126 -17.17 -11.19 10.20
CA THR A 126 -16.40 -12.43 10.02
C THR A 126 -15.51 -12.59 11.24
N THR A 127 -15.69 -13.68 11.97
CA THR A 127 -14.91 -13.98 13.18
C THR A 127 -13.63 -14.72 12.78
N ASP A 128 -12.63 -14.69 13.66
CA ASP A 128 -11.39 -15.48 13.50
C ASP A 128 -11.65 -17.01 13.47
N GLU A 129 -12.90 -17.45 13.68
CA GLU A 129 -13.34 -18.84 13.69
C GLU A 129 -13.75 -19.36 12.31
N ASP A 130 -13.95 -18.48 11.32
CA ASP A 130 -14.22 -18.92 9.96
C ASP A 130 -12.98 -19.63 9.38
N PRO A 131 -13.10 -20.87 8.87
CA PRO A 131 -11.97 -21.64 8.39
C PRO A 131 -11.38 -21.01 7.13
N HIS A 132 -10.42 -20.11 7.34
CA HIS A 132 -9.65 -19.47 6.28
C HIS A 132 -8.33 -20.23 6.05
N PRO A 133 -7.89 -20.47 4.80
CA PRO A 133 -6.61 -21.13 4.52
C PRO A 133 -5.41 -20.44 5.18
N HIS A 134 -5.53 -19.13 5.38
CA HIS A 134 -4.54 -18.29 6.07
C HIS A 134 -5.19 -17.49 7.22
N PRO A 135 -5.41 -18.09 8.40
CA PRO A 135 -6.16 -17.48 9.51
C PRO A 135 -5.55 -16.21 10.12
N ARG A 136 -4.33 -15.83 9.71
CA ARG A 136 -3.66 -14.60 10.20
C ARG A 136 -3.69 -13.45 9.20
N LEU A 137 -3.90 -13.76 7.91
CA LEU A 137 -3.92 -12.78 6.82
C LEU A 137 -5.34 -12.52 6.31
N TRP A 138 -6.35 -13.18 6.87
CA TRP A 138 -7.73 -13.10 6.39
C TRP A 138 -8.22 -11.65 6.21
N LYS A 139 -7.88 -10.74 7.14
CA LYS A 139 -8.25 -9.31 7.10
C LYS A 139 -7.72 -8.54 5.89
N LEU A 140 -6.63 -9.00 5.29
CA LEU A 140 -6.01 -8.40 4.10
C LEU A 140 -6.20 -9.29 2.87
N TRP A 141 -6.75 -10.49 3.05
CA TRP A 141 -6.79 -11.52 2.02
C TRP A 141 -7.50 -11.08 0.74
N PRO A 142 -8.65 -10.37 0.79
CA PRO A 142 -9.29 -9.89 -0.42
C PRO A 142 -8.39 -8.99 -1.26
N VAL A 143 -7.68 -8.06 -0.61
CA VAL A 143 -6.78 -7.12 -1.29
C VAL A 143 -5.53 -7.83 -1.80
N ILE A 144 -4.93 -8.70 -0.99
CA ILE A 144 -3.72 -9.46 -1.40
C ILE A 144 -4.03 -10.34 -2.61
N THR A 145 -5.17 -11.03 -2.61
CA THR A 145 -5.55 -11.92 -3.71
C THR A 145 -5.72 -11.14 -5.00
N ARG A 146 -6.47 -10.03 -4.96
CA ARG A 146 -6.68 -9.17 -6.13
C ARG A 146 -5.39 -8.54 -6.64
N LEU A 147 -4.52 -8.07 -5.74
CA LEU A 147 -3.22 -7.52 -6.14
C LEU A 147 -2.33 -8.58 -6.79
N ASN A 148 -2.31 -9.80 -6.25
CA ASN A 148 -1.53 -10.89 -6.85
C ASN A 148 -2.03 -11.24 -8.26
N GLU A 149 -3.35 -11.29 -8.47
CA GLU A 149 -3.95 -11.46 -9.80
C GLU A 149 -3.50 -10.34 -10.73
N ALA A 150 -3.59 -9.08 -10.30
CA ALA A 150 -3.15 -7.93 -11.08
C ALA A 150 -1.65 -7.97 -11.42
N PHE A 151 -0.78 -8.36 -10.48
CA PHE A 151 0.66 -8.49 -10.74
C PHE A 151 0.99 -9.60 -11.74
N LEU A 152 0.33 -10.75 -11.63
CA LEU A 152 0.50 -11.87 -12.55
C LEU A 152 0.01 -11.53 -13.96
N ASP A 153 -1.09 -10.80 -14.05
CA ASP A 153 -1.63 -10.32 -15.33
C ASP A 153 -0.77 -9.19 -15.91
N ALA A 154 -0.15 -8.36 -15.09
CA ALA A 154 0.58 -7.19 -15.57
C ALA A 154 1.96 -7.51 -16.14
N TYR A 155 2.62 -8.57 -15.68
CA TYR A 155 4.02 -8.81 -15.97
C TYR A 155 4.32 -10.27 -16.31
N VAL A 156 4.94 -10.47 -17.47
CA VAL A 156 5.48 -11.78 -17.87
C VAL A 156 7.00 -11.76 -17.61
N PRO A 157 7.49 -12.56 -16.64
CA PRO A 157 8.91 -12.59 -16.33
C PRO A 157 9.72 -13.14 -17.52
N LYS A 158 10.94 -12.61 -17.68
CA LYS A 158 11.94 -13.13 -18.61
C LYS A 158 12.69 -14.33 -18.00
N GLN A 159 13.74 -14.79 -18.67
CA GLN A 159 14.50 -15.98 -18.28
C GLN A 159 15.16 -15.86 -16.89
N ASP A 160 15.68 -14.68 -16.53
CA ASP A 160 16.46 -14.50 -15.31
C ASP A 160 15.60 -13.92 -14.18
N VAL A 161 15.17 -14.80 -13.27
CA VAL A 161 14.33 -14.49 -12.12
C VAL A 161 15.09 -14.74 -10.83
N SER A 162 15.10 -13.76 -9.93
CA SER A 162 15.58 -13.88 -8.56
C SER A 162 14.41 -13.99 -7.60
N VAL A 163 14.48 -14.92 -6.66
CA VAL A 163 13.50 -15.09 -5.58
C VAL A 163 14.19 -14.77 -4.27
N ASP A 164 13.66 -13.80 -3.54
CA ASP A 164 14.18 -13.41 -2.22
C ASP A 164 13.03 -13.13 -1.24
N GLU A 165 13.35 -13.15 0.05
CA GLU A 165 12.43 -12.81 1.13
C GLU A 165 12.60 -11.33 1.52
N SER A 166 11.53 -10.55 1.36
CA SER A 166 11.45 -9.19 1.88
C SER A 166 10.89 -9.19 3.30
N LEU A 167 11.61 -8.56 4.22
CA LEU A 167 11.18 -8.41 5.61
C LEU A 167 10.64 -7.00 5.88
N LEU A 168 9.35 -6.88 6.14
CA LEU A 168 8.75 -5.63 6.62
C LEU A 168 8.78 -5.60 8.15
N LEU A 169 9.55 -4.66 8.70
CA LEU A 169 9.61 -4.41 10.14
C LEU A 169 8.21 -4.04 10.67
N PHE A 170 7.68 -4.85 11.58
CA PHE A 170 6.44 -4.55 12.28
C PHE A 170 6.65 -4.60 13.79
N MET A 171 6.52 -3.44 14.43
CA MET A 171 6.66 -3.29 15.88
C MET A 171 5.28 -3.19 16.52
N GLY A 172 4.57 -4.33 16.56
CA GLY A 172 3.26 -4.45 17.20
C GLY A 172 2.98 -5.87 17.67
N ARG A 173 1.83 -6.07 18.31
CA ARG A 173 1.41 -7.38 18.81
C ARG A 173 0.77 -8.18 17.68
N LEU A 174 1.58 -8.93 16.93
CA LEU A 174 1.08 -10.04 16.12
C LEU A 174 1.07 -11.30 16.99
N ALA A 175 0.11 -12.20 16.77
CA ALA A 175 0.01 -13.49 17.49
C ALA A 175 1.20 -14.44 17.27
N ARG A 176 2.28 -14.00 16.59
CA ARG A 176 3.52 -14.76 16.47
C ARG A 176 4.40 -14.50 17.68
N LYS A 177 4.65 -15.56 18.44
CA LYS A 177 5.45 -15.55 19.68
C LYS A 177 6.94 -15.22 19.46
N GLU A 178 7.44 -15.26 18.23
CA GLU A 178 8.79 -14.85 17.88
C GLU A 178 8.81 -14.46 16.41
N SER A 179 8.81 -13.16 16.13
CA SER A 179 9.64 -12.51 15.09
C SER A 179 9.02 -11.16 14.72
N ARG A 180 9.89 -10.15 14.60
CA ARG A 180 9.61 -8.72 14.43
C ARG A 180 9.34 -8.29 12.97
N PHE A 181 9.08 -9.24 12.08
CA PHE A 181 9.10 -9.02 10.63
C PHE A 181 7.97 -9.74 9.89
N CYS A 182 7.18 -9.05 9.07
CA CYS A 182 6.35 -9.73 8.07
C CYS A 182 7.24 -10.21 6.93
N VAL A 183 7.13 -11.48 6.54
CA VAL A 183 7.85 -12.06 5.40
C VAL A 183 6.98 -11.89 4.17
N GLY A 184 7.46 -11.17 3.17
CA GLY A 184 6.93 -11.16 1.81
C GLY A 184 7.92 -11.88 0.90
N ILE A 185 7.43 -12.52 -0.16
CA ILE A 185 8.29 -13.04 -1.22
C ILE A 185 8.39 -11.94 -2.28
N SER A 186 9.62 -11.53 -2.61
CA SER A 186 9.88 -10.62 -3.70
C SER A 186 10.46 -11.40 -4.86
N ILE A 187 9.82 -11.28 -6.01
CA ILE A 187 10.32 -11.82 -7.27
C ILE A 187 10.91 -10.64 -8.05
N GLY A 188 12.23 -10.62 -8.18
CA GLY A 188 12.96 -9.63 -8.98
C GLY A 188 13.42 -10.24 -10.30
N THR A 189 13.64 -9.40 -11.33
CA THR A 189 14.44 -9.81 -12.49
C THR A 189 15.83 -9.20 -12.37
N ASN A 190 16.86 -9.98 -12.69
CA ASN A 190 18.23 -9.47 -12.81
C ASN A 190 18.36 -8.67 -14.12
N GLU A 191 17.63 -7.57 -14.25
CA GLU A 191 17.99 -6.53 -15.23
C GLU A 191 19.07 -5.65 -14.59
N ILE A 192 20.19 -5.46 -15.29
CA ILE A 192 21.22 -4.49 -14.92
C ILE A 192 20.59 -3.11 -15.09
N VAL A 193 19.96 -2.62 -14.02
CA VAL A 193 19.45 -1.26 -13.95
C VAL A 193 20.67 -0.32 -13.93
N PRO A 194 20.75 0.69 -14.80
CA PRO A 194 21.80 1.71 -14.73
C PRO A 194 21.87 2.29 -13.32
N ASP A 195 23.09 2.50 -12.80
CA ASP A 195 23.40 2.87 -11.40
C ASP A 195 22.57 4.07 -10.87
N ASP A 196 22.05 4.88 -11.79
CA ASP A 196 21.24 6.07 -11.63
C ASP A 196 19.92 5.83 -10.86
N VAL A 197 19.29 4.66 -11.02
CA VAL A 197 17.98 4.33 -10.40
C VAL A 197 18.13 3.64 -9.04
N MET A 198 19.27 3.00 -8.78
CA MET A 198 19.58 2.35 -7.50
C MET A 198 19.79 3.37 -6.37
N ALA A 199 20.18 4.61 -6.70
CA ALA A 199 20.38 5.69 -5.73
C ALA A 199 19.06 6.15 -5.06
N THR A 200 17.92 6.05 -5.74
CA THR A 200 16.62 6.49 -5.21
C THR A 200 15.94 5.47 -4.29
N MET A 201 16.31 4.18 -4.37
CA MET A 201 15.74 3.13 -3.50
C MET A 201 16.66 2.74 -2.32
N SER A 202 17.96 3.05 -2.40
CA SER A 202 18.95 2.78 -1.35
C SER A 202 18.97 3.82 -0.20
N GLY A 203 18.21 4.92 -0.29
CA GLY A 203 18.38 6.11 0.55
C GLY A 203 17.88 6.04 2.00
N SER A 204 17.24 4.97 2.46
CA SER A 204 16.61 4.93 3.80
C SER A 204 17.05 3.80 4.74
N MET A 205 18.16 3.12 4.46
CA MET A 205 18.78 2.19 5.42
C MET A 205 20.12 2.70 5.95
N THR A 206 20.08 3.79 6.73
CA THR A 206 21.24 4.21 7.53
C THR A 206 21.31 3.37 8.81
N ARG A 207 22.05 2.25 8.70
CA ARG A 207 23.09 1.78 9.64
C ARG A 207 22.73 1.83 11.14
N CYS A 208 22.20 0.72 11.67
CA CYS A 208 22.27 0.41 13.10
C CYS A 208 23.45 -0.54 13.36
N HIS A 209 24.65 0.00 13.57
CA HIS A 209 25.74 -0.77 14.15
C HIS A 209 25.38 -1.06 15.61
N LYS A 210 25.16 -2.33 15.95
CA LYS A 210 25.30 -2.80 17.33
C LYS A 210 26.50 -3.74 17.37
N SER A 211 27.59 -3.21 17.89
CA SER A 211 28.72 -3.98 18.41
C SER A 211 28.22 -4.98 19.45
N LEU A 212 28.55 -6.26 19.26
CA LEU A 212 28.44 -7.29 20.30
C LEU A 212 29.52 -7.03 21.37
N PRO A 213 29.23 -7.23 22.67
CA PRO A 213 30.27 -7.29 23.69
C PRO A 213 30.94 -8.68 23.69
N ASP A 214 32.23 -8.67 24.02
CA ASP A 214 33.14 -9.83 24.14
C ASP A 214 32.69 -10.88 25.18
#